data_AF-A0A2T5MBT7-F1
#
_entry.id   AF-A0A2T5MBT7-F1
#
_cell.length_a   1.000
_cell.length_b   1.000
_cell.length_c   1.000
_cell.angle_alpha   90.00
_cell.angle_beta   90.00
_cell.angle_gamma   90.00
#
_symmetry.space_group_name_H-M   'P 1'
#
loop_
_entity.id
_entity.type
_entity.pdbx_description
1 polymer ?
#
loop_
_entity_poly.entity_id
_entity_poly.type
_entity_poly.pdbx_seq_one_letter_code
_entity_poly.pdbx_strand_id
1 'polypeptide(L)' 'MKTTDYVKALRGKNAQELNAELEALRKEQFNLRMQKAIGQQNKGSLTRDARKKIARTKTVQRQQQVKAS' A
#
# COMPACT_ATOMS: atom_id res chain seq x y z
N MET A 1 5.22 11.52 -5.26
CA MET A 1 4.24 11.94 -4.23
C MET A 1 4.95 11.98 -2.88
N LYS A 2 4.84 13.08 -2.12
CA LYS A 2 5.44 13.13 -0.77
C LYS A 2 4.66 12.17 0.13
N THR A 3 5.34 11.45 1.02
CA THR A 3 4.73 10.39 1.83
C THR A 3 3.65 10.91 2.78
N THR A 4 3.74 12.17 3.17
CA THR A 4 2.74 12.90 3.97
C THR A 4 1.40 13.06 3.27
N ASP A 5 1.42 13.36 1.97
CA ASP A 5 0.20 13.61 1.19
C ASP A 5 -0.56 12.30 0.96
N TYR A 6 0.18 11.21 0.76
CA TYR A 6 -0.39 9.86 0.63
C TYR A 6 -1.12 9.41 1.91
N VAL A 7 -0.51 9.65 3.08
CA VAL A 7 -1.15 9.29 4.36
C VAL A 7 -2.37 10.15 4.65
N LYS A 8 -2.36 11.44 4.29
CA LYS A 8 -3.55 12.29 4.39
C LYS A 8 -4.69 11.78 3.50
N ALA A 9 -4.39 11.41 2.24
CA ALA A 9 -5.39 10.86 1.33
C ALA A 9 -6.01 9.55 1.85
N LEU A 10 -5.20 8.65 2.44
CA LEU A 10 -5.70 7.41 3.03
C LEU A 10 -6.68 7.64 4.20
N ARG A 11 -6.51 8.72 4.97
CA ARG A 11 -7.41 9.02 6.10
C ARG A 11 -8.78 9.51 5.66
N GLY A 12 -8.90 10.07 4.45
CA GLY A 12 -10.17 10.52 3.88
C GLY A 12 -10.96 9.42 3.17
N LYS A 13 -10.37 8.22 3.00
CA LYS A 13 -11.01 7.08 2.33
C LYS A 13 -11.84 6.24 3.29
N ASN A 14 -12.91 5.65 2.75
CA ASN A 14 -13.78 4.75 3.50
C ASN A 14 -13.15 3.35 3.66
N ALA A 15 -13.66 2.54 4.61
CA ALA A 15 -13.13 1.22 4.92
C ALA A 15 -13.08 0.28 3.69
N GLN A 16 -14.11 0.34 2.84
CA GLN A 16 -14.17 -0.44 1.60
C GLN A 16 -13.12 0.01 0.57
N GLU A 17 -12.92 1.32 0.41
CA GLU A 17 -11.92 1.88 -0.50
C GLU A 17 -10.49 1.55 -0.04
N LEU A 18 -10.25 1.56 1.28
CA LEU A 18 -8.97 1.14 1.85
C LEU A 18 -8.68 -0.34 1.59
N ASN A 19 -9.69 -1.20 1.65
CA ASN A 19 -9.55 -2.62 1.29
C ASN A 19 -9.25 -2.80 -0.20
N ALA A 20 -9.98 -2.10 -1.07
CA ALA A 20 -9.73 -2.14 -2.52
C ALA A 20 -8.31 -1.66 -2.87
N GLU A 21 -7.84 -0.58 -2.23
CA GLU A 21 -6.46 -0.12 -2.43
C GLU A 21 -5.43 -1.11 -1.89
N LEU A 22 -5.71 -1.76 -0.76
CA LEU A 22 -4.84 -2.82 -0.23
C LEU A 22 -4.73 -3.99 -1.22
N GLU A 23 -5.83 -4.44 -1.81
CA GLU A 23 -5.82 -5.50 -2.83
C GLU A 23 -5.02 -5.11 -4.07
N ALA A 24 -5.21 -3.88 -4.57
CA ALA A 24 -4.45 -3.36 -5.69
C ALA A 24 -2.94 -3.34 -5.40
N LEU A 25 -2.54 -2.85 -4.24
CA LEU A 25 -1.13 -2.84 -3.81
C LEU A 25 -0.54 -4.25 -3.63
N ARG A 26 -1.37 -5.24 -3.26
CA ARG A 26 -0.94 -6.64 -3.17
C ARG A 26 -0.71 -7.27 -4.53
N LYS A 27 -1.57 -6.98 -5.52
CA LYS A 27 -1.37 -7.39 -6.91
C LYS A 27 -0.09 -6.76 -7.49
N GLU A 28 0.13 -5.46 -7.23
CA GLU A 28 1.36 -4.77 -7.63
C GLU A 28 2.60 -5.43 -6.99
N GLN A 29 2.54 -5.74 -5.69
CA GLN A 29 3.62 -6.45 -4.99
C GLN A 29 3.90 -7.82 -5.61
N PHE A 30 2.87 -8.58 -5.97
CA PHE A 30 3.02 -9.88 -6.63
C PHE A 30 3.71 -9.75 -7.99
N ASN A 31 3.26 -8.80 -8.81
CA ASN A 31 3.86 -8.54 -10.13
C ASN A 31 5.34 -8.16 -10.00
N LEU A 32 5.70 -7.31 -9.03
CA LEU A 32 7.11 -6.96 -8.76
C LEU A 32 7.94 -8.16 -8.32
N ARG A 33 7.37 -9.10 -7.55
CA ARG A 33 8.04 -10.36 -7.19
C ARG A 33 8.24 -11.26 -8.40
N MET A 34 7.24 -11.36 -9.27
CA MET A 34 7.32 -12.16 -10.50
C MET A 34 8.35 -11.61 -11.47
N GLN A 35 8.33 -10.30 -11.75
CA GLN A 35 9.34 -9.64 -12.58
C GLN A 35 10.76 -9.85 -12.04
N LYS A 36 10.94 -9.81 -10.71
CA LYS A 36 12.24 -10.09 -10.07
C LYS A 36 12.67 -11.55 -10.29
N ALA A 37 11.74 -12.50 -10.23
CA ALA A 37 12.01 -13.92 -10.43
C ALA A 37 12.41 -14.25 -11.88
N ILE A 38 11.85 -13.52 -12.86
CA ILE A 38 12.16 -13.67 -14.30
C ILE A 38 13.49 -12.99 -14.68
N GLY A 39 14.16 -12.31 -13.73
CA GLY A 39 15.47 -11.69 -13.96
C GLY A 39 15.40 -10.34 -14.68
N GLN A 40 14.21 -9.76 -14.86
CA GLN A 40 14.10 -8.37 -15.33
C GLN A 40 14.62 -7.43 -14.23
N GLN A 41 15.54 -6.52 -14.59
CA GLN A 41 16.00 -5.49 -13.66
C GLN A 41 14.85 -4.53 -13.31
N ASN A 42 14.24 -4.75 -12.16
CA ASN A 42 13.28 -3.83 -11.57
C ASN A 42 13.96 -2.93 -10.54
N LYS A 43 13.54 -1.65 -10.52
CA LYS A 43 13.99 -0.67 -9.53
C LYS A 43 13.62 -1.18 -8.13
N GLY A 44 14.61 -1.63 -7.34
CA GLY A 44 14.38 -2.18 -6.00
C GLY A 44 13.67 -1.20 -5.02
N SER A 45 13.73 0.09 -5.33
CA SER A 45 12.95 1.14 -4.66
C SER A 45 11.44 0.92 -4.78
N LEU A 46 10.93 0.46 -5.93
CA LEU A 46 9.49 0.21 -6.15
C LEU A 46 8.97 -0.88 -5.21
N THR A 47 9.72 -1.98 -5.04
CA THR A 47 9.37 -3.05 -4.10
C THR A 47 9.38 -2.57 -2.64
N ARG A 48 10.27 -1.64 -2.30
CA ARG A 48 10.29 -1.00 -0.97
C ARG A 48 9.09 -0.07 -0.80
N ASP A 49 8.73 0.70 -1.82
CA ASP A 49 7.63 1.64 -1.78
C ASP A 49 6.28 0.94 -1.71
N ALA A 50 6.06 -0.12 -2.50
CA ALA A 50 4.86 -0.96 -2.43
C ALA A 50 4.67 -1.55 -1.02
N ARG A 51 5.73 -2.08 -0.40
CA ARG A 51 5.71 -2.57 0.99
C ARG A 51 5.31 -1.47 1.99
N LYS A 52 5.89 -0.27 1.85
CA LYS A 52 5.58 0.87 2.72
C LYS A 52 4.15 1.38 2.54
N LYS A 53 3.62 1.41 1.32
CA LYS A 53 2.23 1.79 1.05
C LYS A 53 1.27 0.82 1.75
N ILE A 54 1.47 -0.49 1.60
CA ILE A 54 0.67 -1.53 2.28
C ILE A 54 0.67 -1.33 3.80
N ALA A 55 1.85 -1.11 4.39
CA ALA A 55 1.96 -0.91 5.84
C ALA A 55 1.16 0.32 6.30
N ARG A 56 1.25 1.44 5.57
CA ARG A 56 0.50 2.67 5.89
C ARG A 56 -1.00 2.47 5.79
N THR A 57 -1.50 1.82 4.74
CA THR A 57 -2.92 1.52 4.56
C THR A 57 -3.45 0.71 5.74
N LYS A 58 -2.72 -0.35 6.14
CA LYS A 58 -3.08 -1.16 7.32
C LYS A 58 -3.07 -0.35 8.62
N THR A 59 -2.10 0.55 8.81
CA THR A 59 -2.07 1.42 9.98
C THR A 59 -3.30 2.33 10.03
N VAL A 60 -3.69 2.95 8.92
CA VAL A 60 -4.88 3.80 8.87
C VAL A 60 -6.15 3.01 9.12
N GLN A 61 -6.28 1.80 8.55
CA GLN A 61 -7.41 0.90 8.86
C GLN A 61 -7.50 0.60 10.35
N ARG A 62 -6.38 0.26 11.00
CA ARG A 62 -6.36 0.02 12.45
C ARG A 62 -6.70 1.27 13.25
N GLN A 63 -6.22 2.45 12.83
CA GLN A 63 -6.55 3.72 13.47
C GLN A 63 -8.05 4.03 13.38
N GLN A 64 -8.70 3.75 12.24
CA GLN A 64 -10.15 3.92 12.09
C GLN A 64 -10.92 2.95 12.98
N GLN A 65 -10.50 1.67 13.04
CA GLN A 65 -11.12 0.67 13.92
C GLN A 65 -11.03 1.06 15.40
N VAL A 66 -9.85 1.49 15.87
CA VAL A 66 -9.65 1.89 17.27
C VAL A 66 -10.44 3.15 17.63
N LYS A 67 -10.66 4.08 16.69
CA LYS A 67 -11.49 5.27 16.93
C LYS A 67 -12.99 4.99 16.94
N ALA A 68 -13.41 3.93 16.26
CA ALA A 68 -14.81 3.49 16.22
C ALA A 68 -15.19 2.61 17.43
N SER A 69 -14.20 2.21 18.23
CA SER A 69 -14.35 1.46 19.49
C SER A 69 -14.28 2.44 20.67
#